data_AF-A0A3F2RWX8-F1
#
_entry.id   AF-A0A3F2RWX8-F1
#
_cell.length_a   1.000
_cell.length_b   1.000
_cell.length_c   1.000
_cell.angle_alpha   90.00
_cell.angle_beta   90.00
_cell.angle_gamma   90.00
#
_symmetry.space_group_name_H-M   'P 1'
#
loop_
_entity.id
_entity.type
_entity.pdbx_description
1 polymer ?
#
loop_
_entity_poly.entity_id
_entity_poly.type
_entity_poly.pdbx_seq_one_letter_code
_entity_poly.pdbx_strand_id
1 'polypeptide(L)'
;MTGDPGSVLSPEEFHRSQKALSPQKTEKKRKVTHAERKRVLEKEIQFLESGVAVRKTKGLSPQIMLQKDSVLRPVVVEHAALLYNMNTQQLHVAKMQAALSRCLVDQQFYPLYTHINLGKDQSERRAALVVMRGEKLRSALEFIMAPERLTDPFKPHFSENKFETADGDLCCVRYETVQFPGVDSLEQVVDAMLFYKTNMEFIITEQLGHIMLRDDYDSIESKAHNTRVLTTDDRGITTEGNLVSFRHVFGTDNDGYVGEPCAIMAVDTVDEDELYPYLSSERVRRDVSSAVVLTSSRNPNGELIVTMRRAAFLKVHRPEFPLTELEFVEIYDGMMQWSEIMGKTMREILYTKS
;
A
#
# COMPACT_ATOMS: atom_id res chain seq x y z
N MET A 1 -23.31 19.72 37.90
CA MET A 1 -23.67 20.22 39.24
C MET A 1 -23.01 21.59 39.37
N THR A 2 -23.73 22.64 39.00
CA THR A 2 -24.48 23.54 39.92
C THR A 2 -23.52 24.37 40.75
N GLY A 3 -23.38 25.65 40.37
CA GLY A 3 -22.65 26.63 41.16
C GLY A 3 -23.45 27.13 42.36
N ASP A 4 -22.77 27.87 43.24
CA ASP A 4 -23.32 28.95 44.07
C ASP A 4 -22.17 29.77 44.70
N PRO A 5 -22.38 30.86 45.46
CA PRO A 5 -22.15 32.23 45.00
C PRO A 5 -21.21 33.01 45.95
N GLY A 6 -21.07 34.32 45.70
CA GLY A 6 -20.15 35.20 46.42
C GLY A 6 -20.35 35.31 47.94
N SER A 7 -19.25 35.54 48.64
CA SER A 7 -19.22 36.13 49.99
C SER A 7 -18.47 37.45 49.95
N VAL A 8 -19.22 38.52 50.17
CA VAL A 8 -18.79 39.89 50.41
C VAL A 8 -17.81 39.92 51.60
N LEU A 9 -16.59 40.43 51.39
CA LEU A 9 -15.66 40.73 52.49
C LEU A 9 -15.92 42.15 53.02
N SER A 10 -15.91 42.24 54.35
CA SER A 10 -16.24 43.41 55.18
C SER A 10 -15.14 44.50 55.12
N PRO A 11 -15.47 45.81 55.30
CA PRO A 11 -14.55 46.93 55.13
C PRO A 11 -13.39 47.07 56.12
N GLU A 12 -13.12 46.08 56.98
CA GLU A 12 -12.11 46.19 58.07
C GLU A 12 -10.77 45.50 57.79
N GLU A 13 -10.60 44.81 56.66
CA GLU A 13 -9.30 44.20 56.29
C GLU A 13 -8.35 45.16 55.54
N PHE A 14 -8.77 46.42 55.35
CA PHE A 14 -8.06 47.42 54.55
C PHE A 14 -6.88 48.11 55.27
N HIS A 15 -6.55 47.77 56.52
CA HIS A 15 -5.54 48.49 57.31
C HIS A 15 -4.45 47.65 57.99
N ARG A 16 -4.26 46.37 57.61
CA ARG A 16 -3.22 45.52 58.23
C ARG A 16 -2.29 44.78 57.27
N SER A 17 -2.07 45.29 56.07
CA SER A 17 -1.04 44.77 55.14
C SER A 17 -0.24 45.88 54.44
N GLN A 18 0.22 46.86 55.22
CA GLN A 18 1.37 47.68 54.87
C GLN A 18 2.53 47.38 55.83
N LYS A 19 3.71 47.08 55.24
CA LYS A 19 5.01 46.72 55.81
C LYS A 19 5.12 45.20 56.10
N ALA A 20 5.83 44.38 55.31
CA ALA A 20 7.09 44.62 54.63
C ALA A 20 7.21 43.78 53.35
N LEU A 21 7.16 44.42 52.18
CA LEU A 21 7.76 43.89 50.95
C LEU A 21 9.23 44.30 50.95
N SER A 22 10.12 43.31 51.09
CA SER A 22 11.55 43.47 50.82
C SER A 22 11.75 43.88 49.35
N PRO A 23 12.65 44.83 49.04
CA PRO A 23 12.88 45.26 47.67
C PRO A 23 13.50 44.11 46.87
N GLN A 24 12.76 43.60 45.88
CA GLN A 24 13.32 42.75 44.83
C GLN A 24 14.54 43.47 44.23
N LYS A 25 15.71 42.79 44.28
CA LYS A 25 16.87 43.16 43.47
C LYS A 25 16.39 43.26 42.03
N THR A 26 16.32 44.48 41.53
CA THR A 26 16.16 44.76 40.11
C THR A 26 17.38 44.17 39.42
N GLU A 27 17.19 43.07 38.68
CA GLU A 27 18.17 42.63 37.69
C GLU A 27 18.43 43.82 36.77
N LYS A 28 19.63 44.39 36.87
CA LYS A 28 20.08 45.44 35.97
C LYS A 28 20.08 44.83 34.58
N LYS A 29 19.04 45.09 33.78
CA LYS A 29 18.99 44.79 32.34
C LYS A 29 20.30 45.31 31.74
N ARG A 30 21.18 44.38 31.34
CA ARG A 30 22.44 44.67 30.66
C ARG A 30 22.10 45.64 29.52
N LYS A 31 22.61 46.87 29.58
CA LYS A 31 22.37 47.88 28.53
C LYS A 31 22.88 47.29 27.23
N VAL A 32 21.95 46.94 26.34
CA VAL A 32 22.26 46.45 24.99
C VAL A 32 23.22 47.44 24.36
N THR A 33 24.41 46.95 24.02
CA THR A 33 25.50 47.77 23.49
C THR A 33 25.03 48.45 22.20
N HIS A 34 25.52 49.66 21.90
CA HIS A 34 25.14 50.39 20.69
C HIS A 34 25.31 49.53 19.42
N ALA A 35 26.32 48.66 19.41
CA ALA A 35 26.56 47.67 18.36
C ALA A 35 25.42 46.63 18.21
N GLU A 36 24.84 46.12 19.29
CA GLU A 36 23.67 45.24 19.20
C GLU A 36 22.43 45.98 18.73
N ARG A 37 22.18 47.21 19.21
CA ARG A 37 21.04 48.02 18.74
C ARG A 37 21.14 48.33 17.25
N LYS A 38 22.34 48.67 16.78
CA LYS A 38 22.62 48.87 15.35
C LYS A 38 22.33 47.60 14.55
N ARG A 39 22.80 46.43 15.00
CA ARG A 39 22.52 45.14 14.35
C ARG A 39 21.03 44.78 14.31
N VAL A 40 20.29 45.07 15.38
CA VAL A 40 18.84 44.83 15.43
C VAL A 40 18.11 45.73 14.42
N LEU A 41 18.47 47.02 14.37
CA LEU A 41 17.89 47.97 13.42
C LEU A 41 18.25 47.65 11.97
N GLU A 42 19.49 47.21 11.71
CA GLU A 42 19.91 46.78 10.37
C GLU A 42 19.11 45.56 9.90
N LYS A 43 18.85 44.58 10.80
CA LYS A 43 17.97 43.45 10.50
C LYS A 43 16.52 43.89 10.25
N GLU A 44 16.02 44.84 11.04
CA GLU A 44 14.66 45.37 10.89
C GLU A 44 14.49 46.10 9.54
N ILE A 45 15.48 46.92 9.16
CA ILE A 45 15.49 47.61 7.86
C ILE A 45 15.51 46.59 6.72
N GLN A 46 16.40 45.60 6.79
CA GLN A 46 16.46 44.55 5.79
C GLN A 46 15.14 43.77 5.67
N PHE A 47 14.49 43.47 6.80
CA PHE A 47 13.19 42.80 6.84
C PHE A 47 12.08 43.65 6.21
N LEU A 48 12.02 44.94 6.53
CA LEU A 48 11.05 45.88 5.98
C LEU A 48 11.26 46.10 4.48
N GLU A 49 12.50 46.25 4.02
CA GLU A 49 12.85 46.37 2.60
C GLU A 49 12.41 45.12 1.82
N SER A 50 12.66 43.93 2.38
CA SER A 50 12.20 42.65 1.81
C SER A 50 10.67 42.60 1.70
N GLY A 51 9.97 43.00 2.76
CA GLY A 51 8.51 43.01 2.80
C GLY A 51 7.87 44.00 1.82
N VAL A 52 8.50 45.17 1.63
CA VAL A 52 8.08 46.17 0.64
C VAL A 52 8.29 45.64 -0.77
N ALA A 53 9.44 45.03 -1.06
CA ALA A 53 9.75 44.47 -2.36
C ALA A 53 8.73 43.39 -2.75
N VAL A 54 8.45 42.43 -1.86
CA VAL A 54 7.45 41.36 -2.08
C VAL A 54 6.07 41.93 -2.40
N ARG A 55 5.63 42.98 -1.69
CA ARG A 55 4.33 43.63 -1.95
C ARG A 55 4.30 44.36 -3.29
N LYS A 56 5.38 45.03 -3.68
CA LYS A 56 5.50 45.72 -4.98
C LYS A 56 5.52 44.77 -6.17
N THR A 57 6.01 43.55 -5.96
CA THR A 57 6.18 42.55 -7.02
C THR A 57 5.11 41.46 -7.04
N LYS A 58 4.12 41.52 -6.13
CA LYS A 58 3.06 40.52 -6.01
C LYS A 58 2.24 40.42 -7.31
N GLY A 59 2.13 39.21 -7.86
CA GLY A 59 1.38 38.93 -9.10
C GLY A 59 2.16 39.17 -10.40
N LEU A 60 3.46 39.50 -10.35
CA LEU A 60 4.31 39.64 -11.53
C LEU A 60 5.06 38.34 -11.83
N SER A 61 5.43 38.12 -13.09
CA SER A 61 6.29 36.98 -13.45
C SER A 61 7.71 37.15 -12.87
N PRO A 62 8.45 36.06 -12.59
CA PRO A 62 9.77 36.12 -11.96
C PRO A 62 10.78 37.04 -12.68
N GLN A 63 10.67 37.12 -14.01
CA GLN A 63 11.51 37.97 -14.86
C GLN A 63 11.24 39.47 -14.63
N ILE A 64 9.97 39.84 -14.45
CA ILE A 64 9.54 41.21 -14.19
C ILE A 64 9.82 41.60 -12.72
N MET A 65 9.72 40.65 -11.77
CA MET A 65 10.12 40.89 -10.37
C MET A 65 11.61 41.27 -10.26
N LEU A 66 12.48 40.58 -11.00
CA LEU A 66 13.93 40.81 -11.05
C LEU A 66 14.33 42.16 -11.66
N GLN A 67 13.53 42.69 -12.59
CA GLN A 67 13.75 44.03 -13.16
C GLN A 67 13.29 45.15 -12.22
N LYS A 68 12.27 44.89 -11.39
CA LYS A 68 11.59 45.93 -10.61
C LYS A 68 12.21 46.16 -9.23
N ASP A 69 12.84 45.16 -8.63
CA ASP A 69 13.45 45.31 -7.30
C ASP A 69 14.73 44.47 -7.12
N SER A 70 15.87 45.15 -7.03
CA SER A 70 17.19 44.51 -6.94
C SER A 70 17.40 43.71 -5.65
N VAL A 71 16.65 44.05 -4.58
CA VAL A 71 16.70 43.40 -3.26
C VAL A 71 16.27 41.93 -3.34
N LEU A 72 15.41 41.57 -4.31
CA LEU A 72 14.90 40.20 -4.48
C LEU A 72 15.80 39.32 -5.36
N ARG A 73 16.77 39.91 -6.09
CA ARG A 73 17.65 39.18 -7.01
C ARG A 73 18.42 38.03 -6.33
N PRO A 74 19.02 38.19 -5.13
CA PRO A 74 19.71 37.09 -4.45
C PRO A 74 18.77 35.93 -4.10
N VAL A 75 17.57 36.24 -3.60
CA VAL A 75 16.57 35.24 -3.20
C VAL A 75 16.05 34.45 -4.40
N VAL A 76 15.82 35.10 -5.55
CA VAL A 76 15.38 34.41 -6.76
C VAL A 76 16.48 33.50 -7.34
N VAL A 77 17.73 33.94 -7.32
CA VAL A 77 18.88 33.12 -7.75
C VAL A 77 19.06 31.91 -6.83
N GLU A 78 18.97 32.11 -5.52
CA GLU A 78 19.03 31.03 -4.53
C GLU A 78 17.88 30.03 -4.70
N HIS A 79 16.65 30.51 -4.88
CA HIS A 79 15.49 29.67 -5.14
C HIS A 79 15.65 28.87 -6.45
N ALA A 80 16.17 29.49 -7.52
CA ALA A 80 16.44 28.80 -8.78
C ALA A 80 17.52 27.72 -8.61
N ALA A 81 18.57 27.99 -7.84
CA ALA A 81 19.61 27.00 -7.52
C ALA A 81 19.04 25.84 -6.68
N LEU A 82 18.18 26.11 -5.70
CA LEU A 82 17.49 25.10 -4.91
C LEU A 82 16.59 24.22 -5.79
N LEU A 83 15.80 24.81 -6.69
CA LEU A 83 14.98 24.05 -7.65
C LEU A 83 15.83 23.19 -8.57
N TYR A 84 16.95 23.71 -9.07
CA TYR A 84 17.89 22.96 -9.89
C TYR A 84 18.47 21.77 -9.13
N ASN A 85 18.90 21.97 -7.88
CA ASN A 85 19.42 20.91 -7.03
C ASN A 85 18.36 19.86 -6.71
N MET A 86 17.13 20.29 -6.38
CA MET A 86 16.01 19.39 -6.13
C MET A 86 15.69 18.54 -7.36
N ASN A 87 15.64 19.14 -8.55
CA ASN A 87 15.38 18.43 -9.80
C ASN A 87 16.53 17.44 -10.12
N THR A 88 17.77 17.84 -9.88
CA THR A 88 18.95 16.98 -10.07
C THR A 88 18.91 15.77 -9.12
N GLN A 89 18.55 15.99 -7.86
CA GLN A 89 18.37 14.91 -6.88
C GLN A 89 17.22 13.98 -7.27
N GLN A 90 16.07 14.51 -7.70
CA GLN A 90 14.97 13.69 -8.19
C GLN A 90 15.36 12.86 -9.41
N LEU A 91 16.15 13.42 -10.34
CA LEU A 91 16.66 12.68 -11.47
C LEU A 91 17.60 11.54 -11.03
N HIS A 92 18.43 11.74 -10.02
CA HIS A 92 19.27 10.67 -9.47
C HIS A 92 18.43 9.56 -8.83
N VAL A 93 17.39 9.91 -8.06
CA VAL A 93 16.46 8.93 -7.50
C VAL A 93 15.75 8.14 -8.61
N ALA A 94 15.25 8.82 -9.64
CA ALA A 94 14.60 8.17 -10.78
C ALA A 94 15.55 7.21 -11.51
N LYS A 95 16.83 7.59 -11.69
CA LYS A 95 17.86 6.71 -12.27
C LYS A 95 18.12 5.49 -11.39
N MET A 96 18.21 5.66 -10.07
CA MET A 96 18.37 4.55 -9.14
C MET A 96 17.16 3.61 -9.17
N GLN A 97 15.94 4.16 -9.17
CA GLN A 97 14.71 3.38 -9.30
C GLN A 97 14.67 2.58 -10.60
N ALA A 98 15.03 3.20 -11.73
CA ALA A 98 15.11 2.53 -13.03
C ALA A 98 16.22 1.46 -13.11
N ALA A 99 17.31 1.63 -12.38
CA ALA A 99 18.36 0.62 -12.29
C ALA A 99 17.93 -0.56 -11.41
N LEU A 100 17.33 -0.28 -10.25
CA LEU A 100 16.83 -1.30 -9.31
C LEU A 100 15.66 -2.08 -9.90
N SER A 101 14.78 -1.44 -10.67
CA SER A 101 13.67 -2.11 -11.35
C SER A 101 14.15 -3.15 -12.37
N ARG A 102 15.39 -3.05 -12.86
CA ARG A 102 16.02 -4.05 -13.74
C ARG A 102 16.71 -5.19 -12.98
N CYS A 103 17.02 -5.00 -11.69
CA CYS A 103 17.71 -5.99 -10.85
C CYS A 103 16.77 -6.87 -10.01
N LEU A 104 15.54 -6.42 -9.76
CA LEU A 104 14.57 -7.07 -8.85
C LEU A 104 13.53 -7.95 -9.59
N VAL A 105 13.90 -8.45 -10.77
CA VAL A 105 12.96 -8.89 -11.82
C VAL A 105 12.66 -10.39 -11.77
N ASP A 106 13.42 -11.15 -11.00
CA ASP A 106 13.29 -12.61 -10.98
C ASP A 106 12.30 -13.07 -9.90
N GLN A 107 11.35 -13.91 -10.32
CA GLN A 107 10.33 -14.51 -9.47
C GLN A 107 10.96 -15.21 -8.26
N GLN A 108 12.11 -15.85 -8.44
CA GLN A 108 12.81 -16.58 -7.37
C GLN A 108 13.21 -15.71 -6.17
N PHE A 109 13.34 -14.39 -6.37
CA PHE A 109 13.66 -13.44 -5.30
C PHE A 109 12.44 -12.69 -4.77
N TYR A 110 11.24 -12.97 -5.31
CA TYR A 110 10.03 -12.32 -4.83
C TYR A 110 9.63 -12.88 -3.45
N PRO A 111 9.39 -12.04 -2.42
CA PRO A 111 9.21 -12.53 -1.04
C PRO A 111 8.00 -13.44 -0.79
N LEU A 112 7.01 -13.46 -1.69
CA LEU A 112 5.87 -14.37 -1.59
C LEU A 112 6.07 -15.69 -2.34
N TYR A 113 7.09 -15.78 -3.19
CA TYR A 113 7.39 -16.96 -3.98
C TYR A 113 8.13 -18.00 -3.14
N THR A 114 7.82 -19.27 -3.37
CA THR A 114 8.61 -20.42 -2.93
C THR A 114 8.47 -21.47 -4.01
N HIS A 115 9.56 -22.16 -4.31
CA HIS A 115 9.53 -23.25 -5.26
C HIS A 115 8.75 -24.43 -4.69
N ILE A 116 7.69 -24.87 -5.37
CA ILE A 116 6.75 -25.89 -4.90
C ILE A 116 6.67 -27.05 -5.89
N ASN A 117 7.02 -28.24 -5.40
CA ASN A 117 6.98 -29.48 -6.17
C ASN A 117 5.99 -30.44 -5.52
N LEU A 118 5.05 -30.95 -6.31
CA LEU A 118 4.01 -31.87 -5.86
C LEU A 118 4.12 -33.21 -6.60
N GLY A 119 4.25 -34.29 -5.84
CA GLY A 119 4.25 -35.67 -6.35
C GLY A 119 2.86 -36.19 -6.71
N LYS A 120 2.78 -37.48 -7.05
CA LYS A 120 1.54 -38.15 -7.44
C LYS A 120 0.64 -38.59 -6.27
N ASP A 121 1.24 -38.88 -5.11
CA ASP A 121 0.49 -39.39 -3.95
C ASP A 121 -0.28 -38.27 -3.25
N GLN A 122 -1.60 -38.46 -3.07
CA GLN A 122 -2.45 -37.44 -2.47
C GLN A 122 -2.11 -37.15 -1.01
N SER A 123 -1.68 -38.15 -0.24
CA SER A 123 -1.33 -37.97 1.18
C SER A 123 -0.04 -37.17 1.32
N GLU A 124 0.96 -37.45 0.48
CA GLU A 124 2.20 -36.68 0.41
C GLU A 124 1.96 -35.24 -0.01
N ARG A 125 1.10 -35.01 -1.01
CA ARG A 125 0.68 -33.66 -1.42
C ARG A 125 0.06 -32.90 -0.25
N ARG A 126 -0.91 -33.51 0.46
CA ARG A 126 -1.52 -32.89 1.65
C ARG A 126 -0.47 -32.56 2.72
N ALA A 127 0.41 -33.51 3.02
CA ALA A 127 1.45 -33.31 4.02
C ALA A 127 2.38 -32.14 3.67
N ALA A 128 2.79 -32.02 2.39
CA ALA A 128 3.58 -30.90 1.91
C ALA A 128 2.89 -29.55 2.13
N LEU A 129 1.60 -29.46 1.79
CA LEU A 129 0.80 -28.24 2.01
C LEU A 129 0.69 -27.88 3.51
N VAL A 130 0.49 -28.86 4.39
CA VAL A 130 0.45 -28.64 5.85
C VAL A 130 1.78 -28.07 6.35
N VAL A 131 2.90 -28.65 5.91
CA VAL A 131 4.24 -28.24 6.32
C VAL A 131 4.54 -26.80 5.90
N MET A 132 4.24 -26.42 4.65
CA MET A 132 4.56 -25.09 4.14
C MET A 132 3.62 -23.99 4.65
N ARG A 133 2.40 -24.33 5.09
CA ARG A 133 1.35 -23.36 5.45
C ARG A 133 1.82 -22.32 6.46
N GLY A 134 2.45 -22.75 7.57
CA GLY A 134 2.82 -21.85 8.66
C GLY A 134 3.82 -20.80 8.24
N GLU A 135 4.85 -21.20 7.50
CA GLU A 135 5.88 -20.31 6.99
C GLU A 135 5.36 -19.37 5.91
N LYS A 136 4.56 -19.88 4.95
CA LYS A 136 3.94 -19.06 3.91
C LYS A 136 3.11 -17.92 4.48
N LEU A 137 2.25 -18.21 5.47
CA LEU A 137 1.40 -17.20 6.08
C LEU A 137 2.21 -16.15 6.86
N ARG A 138 3.22 -16.59 7.61
CA ARG A 138 4.09 -15.67 8.37
C ARG A 138 4.89 -14.75 7.45
N SER A 139 5.59 -15.29 6.47
CA SER A 139 6.37 -14.50 5.51
C SER A 139 5.49 -13.53 4.72
N ALA A 140 4.28 -13.96 4.34
CA ALA A 140 3.31 -13.10 3.67
C ALA A 140 2.82 -11.94 4.56
N LEU A 141 2.53 -12.23 5.84
CA LEU A 141 2.10 -11.21 6.80
C LEU A 141 3.22 -10.18 7.03
N GLU A 142 4.45 -10.63 7.30
CA GLU A 142 5.62 -9.78 7.50
C GLU A 142 5.88 -8.88 6.29
N PHE A 143 5.79 -9.44 5.08
CA PHE A 143 6.01 -8.69 3.84
C PHE A 143 4.95 -7.62 3.57
N ILE A 144 3.67 -7.95 3.76
CA ILE A 144 2.56 -7.01 3.47
C ILE A 144 2.48 -5.92 4.54
N MET A 145 2.74 -6.26 5.80
CA MET A 145 2.62 -5.35 6.94
C MET A 145 3.89 -4.55 7.22
N ALA A 146 4.95 -4.69 6.42
CA ALA A 146 6.21 -3.98 6.59
C ALA A 146 6.01 -2.45 6.66
N PRO A 147 6.59 -1.75 7.66
CA PRO A 147 6.35 -0.32 7.89
C PRO A 147 6.66 0.58 6.70
N GLU A 148 7.65 0.25 5.88
CA GLU A 148 8.02 1.04 4.70
C GLU A 148 6.92 1.07 3.62
N ARG A 149 5.93 0.17 3.72
CA ARG A 149 4.80 0.05 2.79
C ARG A 149 3.52 0.66 3.32
N LEU A 150 3.51 1.09 4.58
CA LEU A 150 2.38 1.74 5.22
C LEU A 150 2.41 3.23 4.86
N THR A 151 1.84 3.57 3.71
CA THR A 151 1.34 4.93 3.46
C THR A 151 0.18 5.25 4.41
N ASP A 152 -0.29 6.50 4.42
CA ASP A 152 -1.47 6.95 5.17
C ASP A 152 -2.54 5.83 5.24
N PRO A 153 -2.80 5.24 6.43
CA PRO A 153 -3.64 4.05 6.56
C PRO A 153 -5.09 4.31 6.17
N PHE A 154 -5.46 5.59 6.01
CA PHE A 154 -6.77 6.05 5.57
C PHE A 154 -6.85 6.40 4.08
N LYS A 155 -5.82 6.11 3.28
CA LYS A 155 -5.84 6.36 1.84
C LYS A 155 -5.65 5.09 1.02
N PRO A 156 -6.41 4.93 -0.09
CA PRO A 156 -6.12 3.89 -1.05
C PRO A 156 -4.72 4.15 -1.65
N HIS A 157 -4.00 3.06 -1.87
CA HIS A 157 -2.69 3.09 -2.51
C HIS A 157 -2.67 2.04 -3.61
N PHE A 158 -2.04 2.36 -4.74
CA PHE A 158 -1.89 1.45 -5.86
C PHE A 158 -0.53 1.67 -6.51
N SER A 159 0.18 0.58 -6.76
CA SER A 159 1.44 0.55 -7.49
C SER A 159 1.46 -0.67 -8.39
N GLU A 160 1.94 -0.48 -9.61
CA GLU A 160 2.07 -1.53 -10.61
C GLU A 160 3.39 -1.34 -11.36
N ASN A 161 4.13 -2.44 -11.53
CA ASN A 161 5.35 -2.47 -12.31
C ASN A 161 5.28 -3.65 -13.29
N LYS A 162 5.15 -3.35 -14.58
CA LYS A 162 5.08 -4.33 -15.68
C LYS A 162 6.44 -4.39 -16.38
N PHE A 163 6.91 -5.58 -16.69
CA PHE A 163 8.19 -5.78 -17.37
C PHE A 163 8.23 -7.11 -18.11
N GLU A 164 9.19 -7.24 -19.02
CA GLU A 164 9.47 -8.45 -19.79
C GLU A 164 10.79 -9.06 -19.31
N THR A 165 10.83 -10.39 -19.16
CA THR A 165 12.06 -11.11 -18.83
C THR A 165 12.95 -11.28 -20.05
N ALA A 166 14.19 -11.75 -19.86
CA ALA A 166 15.08 -12.07 -20.97
C ALA A 166 14.54 -13.23 -21.84
N ASP A 167 13.69 -14.07 -21.27
CA ASP A 167 13.06 -15.22 -21.94
C ASP A 167 11.75 -14.83 -22.67
N GLY A 168 11.35 -13.55 -22.60
CA GLY A 168 10.13 -13.04 -23.24
C GLY A 168 8.85 -13.24 -22.43
N ASP A 169 8.97 -13.57 -21.13
CA ASP A 169 7.81 -13.70 -20.24
C ASP A 169 7.31 -12.32 -19.83
N LEU A 170 5.99 -12.16 -19.71
CA LEU A 170 5.39 -10.92 -19.22
C LEU A 170 5.12 -11.02 -17.71
N CYS A 171 5.68 -10.08 -16.96
CA CYS A 171 5.63 -10.08 -15.51
C CYS A 171 5.03 -8.78 -14.95
N CYS A 172 4.34 -8.90 -13.82
CA CYS A 172 3.76 -7.79 -13.07
C CYS A 172 4.07 -7.92 -11.58
N VAL A 173 4.53 -6.83 -10.97
CA VAL A 173 4.51 -6.65 -9.51
C VAL A 173 3.45 -5.61 -9.17
N ARG A 174 2.45 -6.02 -8.39
CA ARG A 174 1.30 -5.20 -8.01
C ARG A 174 1.19 -5.09 -6.50
N TYR A 175 0.95 -3.88 -6.01
CA TYR A 175 0.58 -3.59 -4.64
C TYR A 175 -0.66 -2.73 -4.60
N GLU A 176 -1.58 -3.06 -3.71
CA GLU A 176 -2.79 -2.28 -3.57
C GLU A 176 -3.31 -2.30 -2.13
N THR A 177 -3.77 -1.14 -1.68
CA THR A 177 -4.50 -0.94 -0.43
C THR A 177 -5.90 -0.48 -0.77
N VAL A 178 -6.89 -1.29 -0.40
CA VAL A 178 -8.31 -1.05 -0.63
C VAL A 178 -9.01 -0.92 0.71
N GLN A 179 -9.96 0.00 0.79
CA GLN A 179 -10.75 0.22 2.00
C GLN A 179 -12.23 -0.07 1.75
N PHE A 180 -12.83 -0.61 2.81
CA PHE A 180 -14.24 -0.88 2.95
C PHE A 180 -14.76 -0.15 4.19
N PRO A 181 -15.10 1.15 4.07
CA PRO A 181 -15.70 1.91 5.16
C PRO A 181 -17.16 1.50 5.36
N GLY A 182 -17.68 1.67 6.57
CA GLY A 182 -19.10 1.49 6.90
C GLY A 182 -19.57 0.03 6.91
N VAL A 183 -18.63 -0.92 6.94
CA VAL A 183 -18.92 -2.37 7.07
C VAL A 183 -19.22 -2.73 8.52
N ASP A 184 -19.90 -3.86 8.74
CA ASP A 184 -20.34 -4.31 10.06
C ASP A 184 -19.21 -4.95 10.87
N SER A 185 -18.36 -5.75 10.20
CA SER A 185 -17.28 -6.48 10.87
C SER A 185 -16.14 -6.88 9.92
N LEU A 186 -15.02 -7.35 10.48
CA LEU A 186 -13.92 -7.92 9.69
C LEU A 186 -14.38 -9.20 8.96
N GLU A 187 -15.14 -10.04 9.66
CA GLU A 187 -15.67 -11.31 9.18
C GLU A 187 -16.55 -11.12 7.93
N GLN A 188 -17.39 -10.08 7.91
CA GLN A 188 -18.21 -9.76 6.73
C GLN A 188 -17.36 -9.55 5.46
N VAL A 189 -16.21 -8.87 5.59
CA VAL A 189 -15.28 -8.62 4.48
C VAL A 189 -14.48 -9.87 4.12
N VAL A 190 -14.11 -10.68 5.12
CA VAL A 190 -13.50 -12.01 4.90
C VAL A 190 -14.44 -12.89 4.10
N ASP A 191 -15.72 -12.95 4.46
CA ASP A 191 -16.74 -13.75 3.79
C ASP A 191 -16.96 -13.28 2.34
N ALA A 192 -16.98 -11.96 2.09
CA ALA A 192 -17.06 -11.42 0.74
C ALA A 192 -15.85 -11.82 -0.13
N MET A 193 -14.64 -11.79 0.44
CA MET A 193 -13.42 -12.25 -0.25
C MET A 193 -13.47 -13.75 -0.55
N LEU A 194 -13.91 -14.56 0.41
CA LEU A 194 -14.03 -16.01 0.26
C LEU A 194 -15.13 -16.40 -0.73
N PHE A 195 -16.23 -15.63 -0.78
CA PHE A 195 -17.26 -15.80 -1.79
C PHE A 195 -16.69 -15.63 -3.20
N TYR A 196 -15.95 -14.54 -3.44
CA TYR A 196 -15.27 -14.36 -4.73
C TYR A 196 -14.33 -15.53 -5.04
N LYS A 197 -13.47 -15.91 -4.09
CA LYS A 197 -12.49 -16.99 -4.30
C LYS A 197 -13.16 -18.33 -4.57
N THR A 198 -14.29 -18.62 -3.95
CA THR A 198 -15.03 -19.88 -4.14
C THR A 198 -15.77 -19.91 -5.46
N ASN A 199 -16.35 -18.77 -5.89
CA ASN A 199 -17.17 -18.68 -7.10
C ASN A 199 -16.44 -18.06 -8.31
N MET A 200 -15.11 -18.01 -8.26
CA MET A 200 -14.28 -17.30 -9.24
C MET A 200 -14.53 -17.76 -10.67
N GLU A 201 -14.72 -19.07 -10.90
CA GLU A 201 -15.00 -19.62 -12.24
C GLU A 201 -16.23 -18.98 -12.90
N PHE A 202 -17.33 -18.85 -12.16
CA PHE A 202 -18.57 -18.26 -12.64
C PHE A 202 -18.42 -16.75 -12.81
N ILE A 203 -17.83 -16.08 -11.83
CA ILE A 203 -17.66 -14.62 -11.84
C ILE A 203 -16.78 -14.17 -13.01
N ILE A 204 -15.64 -14.84 -13.21
CA ILE A 204 -14.72 -14.52 -14.32
C ILE A 204 -15.38 -14.85 -15.66
N THR A 205 -16.09 -15.98 -15.76
CA THR A 205 -16.79 -16.34 -16.99
C THR A 205 -17.86 -15.32 -17.37
N GLU A 206 -18.65 -14.86 -16.40
CA GLU A 206 -19.70 -13.87 -16.63
C GLU A 206 -19.13 -12.48 -16.97
N GLN A 207 -18.09 -12.03 -16.25
CA GLN A 207 -17.56 -10.67 -16.42
C GLN A 207 -16.63 -10.52 -17.62
N LEU A 208 -15.87 -11.55 -17.99
CA LEU A 208 -14.89 -11.50 -19.08
C LEU A 208 -15.29 -12.31 -20.32
N GLY A 209 -16.35 -13.12 -20.25
CA GLY A 209 -16.72 -14.05 -21.32
C GLY A 209 -15.74 -15.20 -21.53
N HIS A 210 -14.75 -15.37 -20.64
CA HIS A 210 -13.75 -16.43 -20.71
C HIS A 210 -14.31 -17.72 -20.12
N ILE A 211 -14.08 -18.88 -20.73
CA ILE A 211 -14.51 -20.14 -20.13
C ILE A 211 -13.48 -20.56 -19.09
N MET A 212 -13.82 -20.46 -17.82
CA MET A 212 -12.95 -20.88 -16.72
C MET A 212 -13.39 -22.25 -16.17
N LEU A 213 -12.44 -23.18 -16.11
CA LEU A 213 -12.60 -24.48 -15.48
C LEU A 213 -11.65 -24.56 -14.28
N ARG A 214 -12.18 -25.07 -13.17
CA ARG A 214 -11.45 -25.19 -11.91
C ARG A 214 -11.53 -26.62 -11.42
N ASP A 215 -10.37 -27.23 -11.24
CA ASP A 215 -10.23 -28.52 -10.57
C ASP A 215 -9.70 -28.23 -9.15
N ASP A 216 -10.60 -28.24 -8.17
CA ASP A 216 -10.22 -28.19 -6.77
C ASP A 216 -9.78 -29.58 -6.31
N TYR A 217 -8.48 -29.72 -6.06
CA TYR A 217 -7.92 -30.88 -5.43
C TYR A 217 -7.94 -30.70 -3.91
N ASP A 218 -8.44 -31.74 -3.24
CA ASP A 218 -8.28 -32.05 -1.82
C ASP A 218 -8.05 -30.86 -0.86
N SER A 219 -9.12 -30.47 -0.17
CA SER A 219 -9.08 -29.38 0.80
C SER A 219 -8.64 -29.88 2.18
N ILE A 220 -7.63 -29.25 2.77
CA ILE A 220 -7.18 -29.53 4.13
C ILE A 220 -7.96 -28.63 5.09
N GLU A 221 -9.02 -29.18 5.69
CA GLU A 221 -9.88 -28.46 6.66
C GLU A 221 -10.33 -27.07 6.19
N SER A 222 -10.49 -26.88 4.88
CA SER A 222 -10.77 -25.56 4.28
C SER A 222 -9.68 -24.50 4.48
N LYS A 223 -8.50 -24.83 5.02
CA LYS A 223 -7.39 -23.91 5.36
C LYS A 223 -6.27 -23.90 4.33
N ALA A 224 -6.10 -25.02 3.63
CA ALA A 224 -5.18 -25.15 2.50
C ALA A 224 -5.86 -25.89 1.35
N HIS A 225 -5.60 -25.48 0.11
CA HIS A 225 -6.14 -26.12 -1.08
C HIS A 225 -5.14 -26.02 -2.23
N ASN A 226 -5.12 -27.06 -3.06
CA ASN A 226 -4.46 -27.04 -4.36
C ASN A 226 -5.55 -26.93 -5.43
N THR A 227 -5.45 -25.91 -6.27
CA THR A 227 -6.44 -25.61 -7.29
C THR A 227 -5.75 -25.47 -8.63
N ARG A 228 -6.16 -26.26 -9.60
CA ARG A 228 -5.80 -26.04 -10.99
C ARG A 228 -6.90 -25.26 -11.68
N VAL A 229 -6.49 -24.27 -12.45
CA VAL A 229 -7.39 -23.39 -13.20
C VAL A 229 -6.97 -23.38 -14.66
N LEU A 230 -7.92 -23.75 -15.52
CA LEU A 230 -7.83 -23.55 -16.95
C LEU A 230 -8.74 -22.40 -17.35
N THR A 231 -8.29 -21.51 -18.21
CA THR A 231 -9.11 -20.42 -18.72
C THR A 231 -8.90 -20.28 -20.21
N THR A 232 -9.99 -20.39 -20.97
CA THR A 232 -9.98 -20.24 -22.42
C THR A 232 -10.64 -18.92 -22.80
N ASP A 233 -9.93 -18.10 -23.57
CA ASP A 233 -10.44 -16.82 -24.07
C ASP A 233 -11.39 -16.99 -25.28
N ASP A 234 -11.89 -15.87 -25.81
CA ASP A 234 -12.79 -15.83 -26.96
C ASP A 234 -12.14 -16.28 -28.28
N ARG A 235 -10.81 -16.33 -28.33
CA ARG A 235 -10.01 -16.82 -29.47
C ARG A 235 -9.69 -18.31 -29.36
N GLY A 236 -10.06 -18.94 -28.25
CA GLY A 236 -9.82 -20.35 -28.00
C GLY A 236 -8.41 -20.64 -27.45
N ILE A 237 -7.66 -19.62 -27.04
CA ILE A 237 -6.34 -19.81 -26.42
C ILE A 237 -6.55 -20.16 -24.94
N THR A 238 -5.97 -21.29 -24.53
CA THR A 238 -6.08 -21.76 -23.14
C THR A 238 -4.87 -21.36 -22.32
N THR A 239 -5.13 -20.77 -21.16
CA THR A 239 -4.16 -20.51 -20.10
C THR A 239 -4.32 -21.53 -18.98
N GLU A 240 -3.21 -21.90 -18.35
CA GLU A 240 -3.16 -22.86 -17.26
C GLU A 240 -2.41 -22.27 -16.05
N GLY A 241 -3.02 -22.36 -14.87
CA GLY A 241 -2.35 -22.07 -13.60
C GLY A 241 -2.61 -23.18 -12.59
N ASN A 242 -1.57 -23.61 -11.87
CA ASN A 242 -1.68 -24.56 -10.77
C ASN A 242 -1.29 -23.86 -9.47
N LEU A 243 -2.25 -23.67 -8.58
CA LEU A 243 -2.10 -22.80 -7.42
C LEU A 243 -2.24 -23.62 -6.13
N VAL A 244 -1.48 -23.23 -5.12
CA VAL A 244 -1.76 -23.57 -3.73
C VAL A 244 -2.22 -22.32 -3.01
N SER A 245 -3.09 -22.49 -2.02
CA SER A 245 -3.52 -21.33 -1.24
C SER A 245 -3.83 -21.68 0.19
N PHE A 246 -3.40 -20.79 1.07
CA PHE A 246 -3.40 -20.91 2.52
C PHE A 246 -4.16 -19.73 3.09
N ARG A 247 -5.00 -19.98 4.09
CA ARG A 247 -5.69 -18.90 4.81
C ARG A 247 -5.67 -19.09 6.31
N HIS A 248 -5.79 -17.98 7.01
CA HIS A 248 -5.95 -17.95 8.45
C HIS A 248 -6.62 -16.65 8.90
N VAL A 249 -7.34 -16.69 10.02
CA VAL A 249 -7.84 -15.52 10.72
C VAL A 249 -7.17 -15.54 12.08
N PHE A 250 -6.39 -14.51 12.37
CA PHE A 250 -5.70 -14.29 13.64
C PHE A 250 -6.58 -13.49 14.60
N GLY A 251 -6.40 -13.71 15.90
CA GLY A 251 -7.17 -13.03 16.95
C GLY A 251 -8.57 -13.61 17.15
N THR A 252 -8.86 -14.78 16.58
CA THR A 252 -10.00 -15.62 16.98
C THR A 252 -9.57 -16.51 18.14
N ASP A 253 -10.50 -16.81 19.07
CA ASP A 253 -10.24 -17.58 20.30
C ASP A 253 -9.22 -18.72 20.10
N ASN A 254 -8.14 -18.69 20.88
CA ASN A 254 -7.17 -19.78 21.08
C ASN A 254 -5.99 -19.93 20.07
N ASP A 255 -5.59 -18.89 19.34
CA ASP A 255 -4.40 -18.92 18.46
C ASP A 255 -3.10 -18.37 19.11
N GLY A 256 -3.19 -17.80 20.32
CA GLY A 256 -2.05 -17.21 21.04
C GLY A 256 -1.53 -15.91 20.43
N TYR A 257 -2.26 -15.31 19.47
CA TYR A 257 -1.89 -14.06 18.82
C TYR A 257 -2.24 -12.86 19.70
N VAL A 258 -1.27 -11.97 19.95
CA VAL A 258 -1.39 -10.82 20.86
C VAL A 258 -1.62 -9.50 20.10
N GLY A 259 -1.94 -9.56 18.80
CA GLY A 259 -2.20 -8.38 17.96
C GLY A 259 -3.69 -8.14 17.68
N GLU A 260 -3.97 -7.04 16.97
CA GLU A 260 -5.32 -6.74 16.46
C GLU A 260 -5.79 -7.83 15.49
N PRO A 261 -7.07 -8.26 15.55
CA PRO A 261 -7.60 -9.29 14.66
C PRO A 261 -7.32 -8.99 13.19
N CYS A 262 -6.82 -9.99 12.48
CA CYS A 262 -6.51 -9.85 11.06
C CYS A 262 -6.76 -11.16 10.32
N ALA A 263 -7.17 -11.07 9.06
CA ALA A 263 -7.29 -12.24 8.20
C ALA A 263 -6.22 -12.19 7.12
N ILE A 264 -5.68 -13.34 6.77
CA ILE A 264 -4.66 -13.48 5.74
C ILE A 264 -5.01 -14.61 4.78
N MET A 265 -4.73 -14.38 3.51
CA MET A 265 -4.71 -15.41 2.47
C MET A 265 -3.42 -15.27 1.68
N ALA A 266 -2.67 -16.35 1.55
CA ALA A 266 -1.50 -16.45 0.69
C ALA A 266 -1.79 -17.46 -0.43
N VAL A 267 -1.35 -17.13 -1.65
CA VAL A 267 -1.49 -17.94 -2.86
C VAL A 267 -0.12 -18.04 -3.50
N ASP A 268 0.26 -19.22 -3.93
CA ASP A 268 1.47 -19.41 -4.73
C ASP A 268 1.27 -20.45 -5.82
N THR A 269 2.19 -20.50 -6.78
CA THR A 269 2.14 -21.44 -7.90
C THR A 269 2.88 -22.72 -7.59
N VAL A 270 2.37 -23.84 -8.09
CA VAL A 270 3.08 -25.11 -8.14
C VAL A 270 3.99 -25.08 -9.37
N ASP A 271 5.30 -25.16 -9.15
CA ASP A 271 6.30 -25.12 -10.21
C ASP A 271 6.36 -26.44 -10.98
N GLU A 272 6.32 -27.55 -10.24
CA GLU A 272 6.38 -28.92 -10.76
C GLU A 272 5.26 -29.76 -10.16
N ASP A 273 4.46 -30.39 -11.03
CA ASP A 273 3.38 -31.29 -10.62
C ASP A 273 3.48 -32.60 -11.40
N GLU A 274 3.84 -33.69 -10.71
CA GLU A 274 3.96 -35.00 -11.33
C GLU A 274 2.61 -35.63 -11.67
N LEU A 275 1.53 -35.22 -10.99
CA LEU A 275 0.18 -35.73 -11.23
C LEU A 275 -0.47 -35.03 -12.41
N TYR A 276 -0.24 -33.72 -12.54
CA TYR A 276 -0.74 -32.89 -13.63
C TYR A 276 0.36 -31.98 -14.20
N PRO A 277 1.28 -32.54 -15.01
CA PRO A 277 2.32 -31.75 -15.64
C PRO A 277 1.75 -30.64 -16.53
N TYR A 278 2.45 -29.50 -16.57
CA TYR A 278 2.11 -28.41 -17.49
C TYR A 278 2.21 -28.85 -18.94
N LEU A 279 1.25 -28.40 -19.76
CA LEU A 279 1.20 -28.68 -21.20
C LEU A 279 1.63 -27.44 -22.01
N SER A 280 2.90 -27.05 -21.90
CA SER A 280 3.46 -25.84 -22.52
C SER A 280 3.33 -25.77 -24.05
N SER A 281 3.15 -26.92 -24.71
CA SER A 281 2.94 -27.03 -26.15
C SER A 281 1.52 -26.67 -26.61
N GLU A 282 0.56 -26.64 -25.68
CA GLU A 282 -0.86 -26.42 -25.98
C GLU A 282 -1.47 -25.25 -25.18
N ARG A 283 -0.84 -24.86 -24.07
CA ARG A 283 -1.40 -23.92 -23.12
C ARG A 283 -0.37 -22.92 -22.65
N VAL A 284 -0.82 -21.69 -22.42
CA VAL A 284 0.02 -20.64 -21.83
C VAL A 284 0.05 -20.81 -20.32
N ARG A 285 1.22 -21.11 -19.76
CA ARG A 285 1.40 -21.20 -18.31
C ARG A 285 1.36 -19.81 -17.69
N ARG A 286 0.66 -19.69 -16.56
CA ARG A 286 0.69 -18.50 -15.71
C ARG A 286 1.01 -18.84 -14.27
N ASP A 287 1.81 -17.97 -13.66
CA ASP A 287 2.23 -18.08 -12.28
C ASP A 287 1.76 -16.85 -11.49
N VAL A 288 1.34 -17.11 -10.26
CA VAL A 288 0.88 -16.14 -9.28
C VAL A 288 1.54 -16.45 -7.94
N SER A 289 2.20 -15.44 -7.36
CA SER A 289 2.60 -15.43 -5.95
C SER A 289 1.97 -14.19 -5.30
N SER A 290 0.94 -14.38 -4.49
CA SER A 290 0.08 -13.29 -4.00
C SER A 290 -0.30 -13.48 -2.55
N ALA A 291 -0.53 -12.38 -1.85
CA ALA A 291 -1.11 -12.41 -0.52
C ALA A 291 -2.03 -11.22 -0.28
N VAL A 292 -3.02 -11.45 0.58
CA VAL A 292 -4.03 -10.49 1.01
C VAL A 292 -4.07 -10.49 2.53
N VAL A 293 -3.99 -9.32 3.14
CA VAL A 293 -4.19 -9.11 4.57
C VAL A 293 -5.34 -8.14 4.79
N LEU A 294 -6.31 -8.54 5.61
CA LEU A 294 -7.44 -7.74 6.04
C LEU A 294 -7.25 -7.35 7.51
N THR A 295 -7.32 -6.05 7.80
CA THR A 295 -7.24 -5.51 9.17
C THR A 295 -8.41 -4.57 9.42
N SER A 296 -8.96 -4.59 10.64
CA SER A 296 -9.95 -3.62 11.08
C SER A 296 -9.28 -2.37 11.68
N SER A 297 -9.92 -1.22 11.51
CA SER A 297 -9.55 0.05 12.14
C SER A 297 -10.79 0.92 12.27
N ARG A 298 -10.74 1.97 13.12
CA ARG A 298 -11.81 2.97 13.19
C ARG A 298 -11.30 4.32 12.69
N ASN A 299 -12.12 5.01 11.92
CA ASN A 299 -11.81 6.39 11.51
C ASN A 299 -12.07 7.38 12.66
N PRO A 300 -11.71 8.68 12.51
CA PRO A 300 -11.95 9.68 13.54
C PRO A 300 -13.43 9.87 13.94
N ASN A 301 -14.36 9.45 13.08
CA ASN A 301 -15.80 9.49 13.35
C ASN A 301 -16.32 8.22 14.06
N GLY A 302 -15.44 7.26 14.36
CA GLY A 302 -15.78 6.00 15.03
C GLY A 302 -16.33 4.91 14.09
N GLU A 303 -16.47 5.19 12.80
CA GLU A 303 -16.93 4.22 11.79
C GLU A 303 -15.85 3.16 11.54
N LEU A 304 -16.29 1.90 11.40
CA LEU A 304 -15.40 0.78 11.10
C LEU A 304 -14.93 0.85 9.65
N ILE A 305 -13.62 0.70 9.46
CA ILE A 305 -12.98 0.55 8.16
C ILE A 305 -12.18 -0.74 8.18
N VAL A 306 -12.54 -1.67 7.30
CA VAL A 306 -11.69 -2.81 6.99
C VAL A 306 -10.77 -2.43 5.83
N THR A 307 -9.47 -2.59 6.05
CA THR A 307 -8.43 -2.32 5.05
C THR A 307 -7.89 -3.64 4.52
N MET A 308 -7.98 -3.82 3.20
CA MET A 308 -7.36 -4.90 2.46
C MET A 308 -6.04 -4.42 1.87
N ARG A 309 -4.94 -5.03 2.28
CA ARG A 309 -3.62 -4.86 1.67
C ARG A 309 -3.30 -6.09 0.88
N ARG A 310 -2.99 -5.93 -0.41
CA ARG A 310 -2.61 -7.03 -1.29
C ARG A 310 -1.31 -6.76 -2.01
N ALA A 311 -0.56 -7.82 -2.19
CA ALA A 311 0.69 -7.85 -2.94
C ALA A 311 0.65 -9.04 -3.88
N ALA A 312 1.07 -8.87 -5.13
CA ALA A 312 1.11 -9.94 -6.11
C ALA A 312 2.31 -9.81 -7.04
N PHE A 313 2.94 -10.95 -7.32
CA PHE A 313 3.77 -11.16 -8.49
C PHE A 313 2.99 -12.06 -9.44
N LEU A 314 2.92 -11.67 -10.71
CA LEU A 314 2.20 -12.36 -11.76
C LEU A 314 3.18 -12.56 -12.91
N LYS A 315 3.20 -13.76 -13.50
CA LYS A 315 4.04 -14.08 -14.65
C LYS A 315 3.22 -14.88 -15.65
N VAL A 316 3.28 -14.48 -16.92
CA VAL A 316 2.75 -15.24 -18.04
C VAL A 316 3.95 -15.72 -18.85
N HIS A 317 4.12 -17.03 -18.92
CA HIS A 317 5.26 -17.63 -19.61
C HIS A 317 5.06 -17.55 -21.12
N ARG A 318 6.13 -17.23 -21.85
CA ARG A 318 6.10 -17.29 -23.31
C ARG A 318 5.89 -18.76 -23.73
N PRO A 319 4.83 -19.08 -24.49
CA PRO A 319 4.55 -20.47 -24.86
C PRO A 319 5.51 -20.99 -25.94
N GLU A 320 5.57 -22.32 -26.06
CA GLU A 320 6.38 -23.01 -27.09
C GLU A 320 5.72 -22.96 -28.49
N PHE A 321 4.40 -22.70 -28.53
CA PHE A 321 3.62 -22.58 -29.77
C PHE A 321 3.50 -21.12 -30.21
N PRO A 322 3.30 -20.86 -31.52
CA PRO A 322 3.24 -19.50 -32.02
C PRO A 322 2.00 -18.76 -31.51
N LEU A 323 2.23 -17.59 -30.91
CA LEU A 323 1.24 -16.56 -30.63
C LEU A 323 1.71 -15.23 -31.24
N THR A 324 0.76 -14.43 -31.71
CA THR A 324 1.03 -13.04 -32.04
C THR A 324 1.31 -12.24 -30.76
N GLU A 325 2.08 -11.15 -30.86
CA GLU A 325 2.31 -10.27 -29.71
C GLU A 325 1.01 -9.71 -29.12
N LEU A 326 0.02 -9.45 -29.98
CA LEU A 326 -1.28 -8.96 -29.55
C LEU A 326 -2.00 -10.00 -28.68
N GLU A 327 -2.07 -11.25 -29.12
CA GLU A 327 -2.69 -12.34 -28.35
C GLU A 327 -1.99 -12.54 -27.01
N PHE A 328 -0.66 -12.48 -27.00
CA PHE A 328 0.12 -12.67 -25.77
C PHE A 328 -0.11 -11.54 -24.76
N VAL A 329 -0.18 -10.28 -25.22
CA VAL A 329 -0.51 -9.12 -24.39
C VAL A 329 -1.95 -9.18 -23.89
N GLU A 330 -2.90 -9.59 -24.72
CA GLU A 330 -4.31 -9.73 -24.32
C GLU A 330 -4.51 -10.79 -23.23
N ILE A 331 -3.81 -11.93 -23.33
CA ILE A 331 -3.79 -12.96 -22.28
C ILE A 331 -3.28 -12.37 -20.96
N TYR A 332 -2.17 -11.62 -21.02
CA TYR A 332 -1.59 -10.97 -19.86
C TYR A 332 -2.52 -9.91 -19.25
N ASP A 333 -3.15 -9.06 -20.07
CA ASP A 333 -4.08 -8.04 -19.58
C ASP A 333 -5.37 -8.66 -19.01
N GLY A 334 -5.88 -9.74 -19.62
CA GLY A 334 -7.00 -10.51 -19.08
C GLY A 334 -6.72 -11.04 -17.68
N MET A 335 -5.50 -11.53 -17.43
CA MET A 335 -5.06 -11.95 -16.09
C MET A 335 -5.03 -10.79 -15.09
N MET A 336 -4.63 -9.58 -15.50
CA MET A 336 -4.59 -8.41 -14.62
C MET A 336 -6.00 -7.98 -14.16
N GLN A 337 -7.02 -8.13 -15.02
CA GLN A 337 -8.40 -7.72 -14.73
C GLN A 337 -9.04 -8.51 -13.58
N TRP A 338 -8.58 -9.73 -13.31
CA TRP A 338 -9.14 -10.58 -12.25
C TRP A 338 -9.10 -9.90 -10.88
N SER A 339 -8.02 -9.15 -10.65
CA SER A 339 -7.78 -8.41 -9.42
C SER A 339 -8.78 -7.26 -9.23
N GLU A 340 -9.24 -6.62 -10.31
CA GLU A 340 -10.23 -5.55 -10.28
C GLU A 340 -11.63 -6.12 -10.08
N ILE A 341 -11.93 -7.23 -10.76
CA ILE A 341 -13.19 -7.98 -10.60
C ILE A 341 -13.37 -8.40 -9.14
N MET A 342 -12.32 -8.92 -8.48
CA MET A 342 -12.37 -9.24 -7.05
C MET A 342 -12.83 -8.04 -6.21
N GLY A 343 -12.23 -6.88 -6.42
CA GLY A 343 -12.57 -5.66 -5.68
C GLY A 343 -14.01 -5.21 -5.94
N LYS A 344 -14.46 -5.27 -7.19
CA LYS A 344 -15.83 -4.94 -7.60
C LYS A 344 -16.84 -5.89 -6.96
N THR A 345 -16.64 -7.21 -7.07
CA THR A 345 -17.51 -8.23 -6.49
C THR A 345 -17.61 -8.08 -4.97
N MET A 346 -16.49 -7.84 -4.28
CA MET A 346 -16.52 -7.60 -2.83
C MET A 346 -17.37 -6.37 -2.49
N ARG A 347 -17.22 -5.26 -3.22
CA ARG A 347 -18.06 -4.06 -2.99
C ARG A 347 -19.53 -4.32 -3.25
N GLU A 348 -19.85 -5.07 -4.29
CA GLU A 348 -21.24 -5.46 -4.57
C GLU A 348 -21.79 -6.29 -3.40
N ILE A 349 -21.08 -7.28 -2.90
CA ILE A 349 -21.56 -8.09 -1.75
C ILE A 349 -21.75 -7.23 -0.49
N LEU A 350 -20.80 -6.33 -0.22
CA LEU A 350 -20.78 -5.54 1.01
C LEU A 350 -21.80 -4.39 1.01
N TYR A 351 -22.10 -3.81 -0.17
CA TYR A 351 -22.89 -2.58 -0.26
C TYR A 351 -24.22 -2.73 -1.03
N THR A 352 -24.54 -3.90 -1.58
CA THR A 352 -25.83 -4.12 -2.29
C THR A 352 -27.00 -4.39 -1.33
N LYS A 353 -26.87 -4.01 -0.07
CA LYS A 353 -27.99 -3.88 0.88
C LYS A 353 -27.94 -2.52 1.57
N SER A 354 -28.74 -1.58 1.05
CA SER A 354 -29.32 -0.48 1.81
C SER A 354 -30.67 -0.16 1.20
#